data_AF-A0A661NZA0-F1
#
_entry.id   AF-A0A661NZA0-F1
#
_cell.length_a   1.000
_cell.length_b   1.000
_cell.length_c   1.000
_cell.angle_alpha   90.00
_cell.angle_beta   90.00
_cell.angle_gamma   90.00
#
_symmetry.space_group_name_H-M   'P 1'
#
loop_
_entity.id
_entity.type
_entity.pdbx_description
1 polymer ?
#
loop_
_entity_poly.entity_id
_entity_poly.type
_entity_poly.pdbx_seq_one_letter_code
_entity_poly.pdbx_strand_id
1 'polypeptide(L)'
;MLRPLLPWLPAVVMGVVLSAACSDDPIRPDDDDGSGGATSTSSSSSSSSSGTGGGGGVPEGPIVIGPTSGTLALPFSFSAQGSGVSFVGSASIDQGTGSVELGNQTLPVVVYERQPFEDYFLYQALALAGDRLYVLWFYCLGGELLGIYYEGTDGTVLTTEAATGACAESDSPSTAAVQLPGLTMPFPQPLPGYTFSGPDIWYDGLSSGSATIQGTTYALIPFDDVDCSLCGEPPWFEVHALLWDGERVCFAIFYLIEGEPLLVTYVLCLPDLTDPIGSTLIEATFSR
;
A
#
# COMPACT_ATOMS: atom_id res chain seq x y z
N MET A 1 -24.05 19.03 24.95
CA MET A 1 -23.26 19.83 24.01
C MET A 1 -22.20 18.92 23.41
N LEU A 2 -22.56 18.22 22.33
CA LEU A 2 -21.67 17.36 21.55
C LEU A 2 -21.28 18.16 20.30
N ARG A 3 -19.97 18.39 20.11
CA ARG A 3 -19.43 19.00 18.90
C ARG A 3 -19.37 17.93 17.80
N PRO A 4 -19.84 18.21 16.57
CA PRO A 4 -19.41 17.47 15.39
C PRO A 4 -18.12 18.09 14.86
N LEU A 5 -17.07 17.29 14.71
CA LEU A 5 -15.81 17.60 14.01
C LEU A 5 -15.51 16.31 13.23
N LEU A 6 -15.30 16.26 11.91
CA LEU A 6 -14.86 17.25 10.94
C LEU A 6 -15.73 17.24 9.66
N PRO A 7 -15.89 18.40 8.99
CA PRO A 7 -16.40 18.48 7.64
C PRO A 7 -15.23 18.43 6.62
N TRP A 8 -15.39 17.61 5.57
CA TRP A 8 -14.86 17.87 4.24
C TRP A 8 -13.32 17.92 4.08
N LEU A 9 -12.72 16.75 3.82
CA LEU A 9 -11.71 16.68 2.74
C LEU A 9 -12.36 17.21 1.45
N PRO A 10 -11.62 17.82 0.52
CA PRO A 10 -12.20 18.19 -0.76
C PRO A 10 -12.74 16.92 -1.41
N ALA A 11 -14.07 16.80 -1.47
CA ALA A 11 -14.79 15.73 -2.16
C ALA A 11 -14.35 15.58 -3.63
N VAL A 12 -13.56 16.53 -4.14
CA VAL A 12 -12.94 16.55 -5.46
C VAL A 12 -11.81 15.52 -5.59
N VAL A 13 -10.99 15.27 -4.57
CA VAL A 13 -9.88 14.29 -4.72
C VAL A 13 -10.38 12.86 -4.54
N MET A 14 -11.26 12.60 -3.57
CA MET A 14 -11.88 11.27 -3.41
C MET A 14 -12.91 10.98 -4.51
N GLY A 15 -13.72 11.95 -4.93
CA GLY A 15 -14.75 11.71 -5.96
C GLY A 15 -14.19 11.44 -7.35
N VAL A 16 -12.97 11.90 -7.64
CA VAL A 16 -12.32 11.74 -8.95
C VAL A 16 -11.56 10.42 -9.07
N VAL A 17 -10.99 9.90 -7.98
CA VAL A 17 -10.29 8.59 -7.96
C VAL A 17 -11.29 7.41 -7.89
N LEU A 18 -12.47 7.62 -7.32
CA LEU A 18 -13.45 6.55 -7.05
C LEU A 18 -14.36 6.16 -8.23
N SER A 19 -14.27 6.83 -9.37
CA SER A 19 -15.29 6.76 -10.44
C SER A 19 -14.87 5.98 -11.69
N ALA A 20 -13.68 5.38 -11.73
CA ALA A 20 -13.36 4.46 -12.81
C ALA A 20 -12.30 3.41 -12.39
N ALA A 21 -12.67 2.13 -12.45
CA ALA A 21 -11.74 1.14 -13.01
C ALA A 21 -12.43 0.35 -14.10
N CYS A 22 -11.72 0.34 -15.22
CA CYS A 22 -11.91 -0.62 -16.28
C CYS A 22 -11.70 -2.04 -15.73
N SER A 23 -12.72 -2.86 -15.94
CA SER A 23 -12.64 -4.30 -15.90
C SER A 23 -11.65 -4.80 -16.95
N ASP A 24 -10.87 -5.82 -16.56
CA ASP A 24 -10.20 -6.80 -17.42
C ASP A 24 -9.25 -6.25 -18.51
N ASP A 25 -7.98 -6.03 -18.16
CA ASP A 25 -6.90 -6.25 -19.12
C ASP A 25 -6.39 -7.70 -18.97
N PRO A 26 -6.54 -8.57 -19.98
CA PRO A 26 -6.11 -9.95 -19.90
C PRO A 26 -4.58 -10.01 -19.78
N ILE A 27 -4.11 -10.86 -18.86
CA ILE A 27 -2.74 -11.35 -18.71
C ILE A 27 -2.01 -11.34 -20.07
N ARG A 28 -1.05 -10.43 -20.25
CA ARG A 28 -0.14 -10.44 -21.41
C ARG A 28 0.78 -11.66 -21.31
N PRO A 29 0.87 -12.50 -22.34
CA PRO A 29 1.92 -13.51 -22.42
C PRO A 29 3.28 -12.82 -22.70
N ASP A 30 4.31 -13.27 -22.00
CA ASP A 30 5.71 -12.88 -22.21
C ASP A 30 6.16 -13.29 -23.63
N ASP A 31 6.31 -12.31 -24.53
CA ASP A 31 7.02 -12.49 -25.79
C ASP A 31 8.49 -12.10 -25.59
N ASP A 32 9.30 -13.14 -25.38
CA ASP A 32 10.76 -13.12 -25.32
C ASP A 32 11.31 -13.17 -26.76
N ASP A 33 11.69 -12.04 -27.33
CA ASP A 33 12.41 -11.98 -28.61
C ASP A 33 13.58 -10.97 -28.53
N GLY A 34 14.79 -11.53 -28.58
CA GLY A 34 16.02 -10.79 -28.40
C GLY A 34 16.55 -10.04 -29.63
N SER A 35 17.67 -9.36 -29.36
CA SER A 35 18.74 -8.95 -30.26
C SER A 35 18.75 -7.51 -30.79
N GLY A 36 19.67 -6.72 -30.22
CA GLY A 36 20.71 -6.06 -31.01
C GLY A 36 20.71 -4.53 -31.03
N GLY A 37 21.84 -3.92 -30.64
CA GLY A 37 22.23 -2.58 -31.10
C GLY A 37 22.95 -1.70 -30.08
N ALA A 38 24.27 -1.76 -30.05
CA ALA A 38 25.12 -0.82 -29.32
C ALA A 38 25.17 0.56 -29.99
N THR A 39 25.10 1.67 -29.24
CA THR A 39 25.94 2.87 -29.47
C THR A 39 26.03 3.74 -28.21
N SER A 40 27.27 4.00 -27.80
CA SER A 40 27.70 4.90 -26.73
C SER A 40 27.65 6.38 -27.14
N THR A 41 27.16 7.28 -26.28
CA THR A 41 27.60 8.69 -26.26
C THR A 41 27.48 9.26 -24.83
N SER A 42 28.64 9.52 -24.23
CA SER A 42 28.81 10.15 -22.92
C SER A 42 28.87 11.68 -23.06
N SER A 43 27.95 12.37 -22.38
CA SER A 43 27.98 13.83 -22.22
C SER A 43 27.86 14.16 -20.73
N SER A 44 29.01 14.40 -20.10
CA SER A 44 29.12 14.81 -18.70
C SER A 44 28.96 16.32 -18.56
N SER A 45 27.82 16.77 -18.04
CA SER A 45 27.60 18.14 -17.57
C SER A 45 27.46 18.12 -16.04
N SER A 46 28.53 18.56 -15.38
CA SER A 46 28.61 18.72 -13.93
C SER A 46 27.97 20.03 -13.48
N SER A 47 26.77 19.96 -12.90
CA SER A 47 26.20 21.02 -12.07
C SER A 47 26.37 20.66 -10.60
N SER A 48 27.30 21.34 -9.96
CA SER A 48 27.51 21.34 -8.52
C SER A 48 26.36 22.05 -7.81
N SER A 49 25.41 21.28 -7.25
CA SER A 49 24.49 21.79 -6.21
C SER A 49 24.96 21.24 -4.86
N SER A 50 25.61 22.10 -4.11
CA SER A 50 26.01 21.86 -2.72
C SER A 50 24.81 22.11 -1.82
N GLY A 51 23.87 21.18 -1.82
CA GLY A 51 22.87 21.04 -0.77
C GLY A 51 23.38 20.01 0.22
N THR A 52 23.87 20.44 1.37
CA THR A 52 24.25 19.57 2.48
C THR A 52 22.98 19.00 3.13
N GLY A 53 22.23 18.19 2.37
CA GLY A 53 21.22 17.31 2.92
C GLY A 53 21.98 16.25 3.71
N GLY A 54 21.86 16.29 5.03
CA GLY A 54 22.39 15.25 5.89
C GLY A 54 21.71 13.95 5.50
N GLY A 55 22.35 13.19 4.60
CA GLY A 55 21.94 11.85 4.26
C GLY A 55 22.04 11.02 5.52
N GLY A 56 20.95 10.95 6.27
CA GLY A 56 20.74 9.90 7.25
C GLY A 56 20.85 8.61 6.46
N GLY A 57 22.02 7.97 6.54
CA GLY A 57 22.26 6.71 5.84
C GLY A 57 21.13 5.76 6.21
N VAL A 58 20.55 5.11 5.20
CA VAL A 58 19.55 4.06 5.41
C VAL A 58 20.15 3.07 6.40
N PRO A 59 19.45 2.72 7.51
CA PRO A 59 20.02 1.83 8.50
C PRO A 59 20.42 0.51 7.86
N GLU A 60 21.66 0.06 8.08
CA GLU A 60 22.12 -1.23 7.61
C GLU A 60 21.47 -2.35 8.45
N GLY A 61 20.73 -3.26 7.80
CA GLY A 61 20.15 -4.42 8.46
C GLY A 61 18.75 -4.78 7.97
N PRO A 62 18.13 -5.82 8.53
CA PRO A 62 16.72 -6.11 8.28
C PRO A 62 15.80 -5.14 9.03
N ILE A 63 14.58 -4.99 8.54
CA ILE A 63 13.48 -4.36 9.27
C ILE A 63 13.00 -5.35 10.32
N VAL A 64 13.04 -4.96 11.59
CA VAL A 64 12.67 -5.81 12.73
C VAL A 64 11.54 -5.15 13.50
N ILE A 65 10.41 -5.84 13.61
CA ILE A 65 9.23 -5.41 14.36
C ILE A 65 8.80 -6.52 15.31
N GLY A 66 8.51 -6.15 16.55
CA GLY A 66 8.00 -7.10 17.54
C GLY A 66 6.62 -7.65 17.18
N PRO A 67 6.15 -8.72 17.87
CA PRO A 67 4.79 -9.20 17.68
C PRO A 67 3.77 -8.11 18.00
N THR A 68 2.67 -8.11 17.26
CA THR A 68 1.57 -7.16 17.45
C THR A 68 0.44 -7.82 18.21
N SER A 69 0.04 -7.24 19.34
CA SER A 69 -1.11 -7.70 20.11
C SER A 69 -1.87 -6.51 20.65
N GLY A 70 -3.17 -6.45 20.38
CA GLY A 70 -4.01 -5.35 20.81
C GLY A 70 -5.39 -5.40 20.20
N THR A 71 -6.03 -4.24 20.18
CA THR A 71 -7.33 -4.06 19.55
C THR A 71 -7.27 -2.90 18.57
N LEU A 72 -7.85 -3.09 17.38
CA LEU A 72 -8.00 -2.04 16.38
C LEU A 72 -9.48 -1.63 16.31
N ALA A 73 -9.76 -0.35 16.55
CA ALA A 73 -11.10 0.18 16.40
C ALA A 73 -11.38 0.45 14.92
N LEU A 74 -12.48 -0.12 14.41
CA LEU A 74 -12.89 0.03 13.02
C LEU A 74 -14.20 0.80 12.94
N PRO A 75 -14.37 1.73 11.99
CA PRO A 75 -15.65 2.42 11.78
C PRO A 75 -16.69 1.55 11.05
N PHE A 76 -16.34 0.30 10.75
CA PHE A 76 -17.18 -0.70 10.08
C PHE A 76 -16.99 -2.07 10.74
N SER A 77 -17.87 -3.02 10.39
CA SER A 77 -17.69 -4.44 10.69
C SER A 77 -17.47 -5.20 9.39
N PHE A 78 -16.54 -6.15 9.37
CA PHE A 78 -16.27 -6.98 8.21
C PHE A 78 -15.96 -8.42 8.61
N SER A 79 -16.59 -9.36 7.93
CA SER A 79 -16.24 -10.78 7.95
C SER A 79 -16.24 -11.29 6.51
N ALA A 80 -15.34 -12.21 6.20
CA ALA A 80 -15.25 -12.84 4.88
C ALA A 80 -14.90 -14.31 5.01
N GLN A 81 -15.54 -15.15 4.20
CA GLN A 81 -15.26 -16.57 4.10
C GLN A 81 -15.23 -16.94 2.63
N GLY A 82 -14.11 -17.49 2.17
CA GLY A 82 -13.97 -17.86 0.77
C GLY A 82 -12.64 -18.49 0.44
N SER A 83 -12.36 -18.59 -0.85
CA SER A 83 -11.06 -19.03 -1.34
C SER A 83 -10.74 -18.40 -2.69
N GLY A 84 -9.47 -18.12 -2.93
CA GLY A 84 -8.95 -17.87 -4.27
C GLY A 84 -8.79 -19.15 -5.07
N VAL A 85 -8.11 -19.06 -6.22
CA VAL A 85 -8.00 -20.17 -7.19
C VAL A 85 -6.61 -20.77 -7.29
N SER A 86 -5.56 -20.07 -6.84
CA SER A 86 -4.17 -20.52 -6.99
C SER A 86 -3.31 -20.15 -5.80
N PHE A 87 -2.65 -18.99 -5.82
CA PHE A 87 -1.77 -18.54 -4.73
C PHE A 87 -2.59 -18.17 -3.51
N VAL A 88 -3.77 -17.59 -3.69
CA VAL A 88 -4.69 -17.33 -2.58
C VAL A 88 -5.51 -18.60 -2.33
N GLY A 89 -5.27 -19.25 -1.19
CA GLY A 89 -6.03 -20.39 -0.72
C GLY A 89 -7.30 -19.94 0.02
N SER A 90 -7.60 -20.56 1.16
CA SER A 90 -8.75 -20.18 1.98
C SER A 90 -8.55 -18.85 2.71
N ALA A 91 -9.62 -18.07 2.83
CA ALA A 91 -9.71 -16.88 3.64
C ALA A 91 -10.86 -17.04 4.66
N SER A 92 -10.57 -16.77 5.93
CA SER A 92 -11.53 -16.84 7.03
C SER A 92 -11.27 -15.67 7.96
N ILE A 93 -12.11 -14.65 7.86
CA ILE A 93 -12.04 -13.39 8.59
C ILE A 93 -13.35 -13.19 9.35
N ASP A 94 -13.23 -12.88 10.63
CA ASP A 94 -14.34 -12.48 11.48
C ASP A 94 -13.98 -11.20 12.25
N GLN A 95 -14.89 -10.22 12.20
CA GLN A 95 -14.71 -8.91 12.86
C GLN A 95 -13.36 -8.25 12.55
N GLY A 96 -12.95 -8.30 11.27
CA GLY A 96 -11.73 -7.67 10.78
C GLY A 96 -10.42 -8.40 11.08
N THR A 97 -10.46 -9.61 11.67
CA THR A 97 -9.25 -10.42 11.89
C THR A 97 -9.47 -11.87 11.51
N GLY A 98 -8.41 -12.59 11.19
CA GLY A 98 -8.51 -14.02 10.92
C GLY A 98 -7.26 -14.57 10.25
N SER A 99 -7.46 -15.41 9.25
CA SER A 99 -6.36 -15.99 8.47
C SER A 99 -6.65 -16.00 6.98
N VAL A 100 -5.58 -15.91 6.19
CA VAL A 100 -5.58 -16.14 4.75
C VAL A 100 -4.45 -17.11 4.40
N GLU A 101 -4.72 -18.05 3.49
CA GLU A 101 -3.68 -18.88 2.91
C GLU A 101 -3.07 -18.17 1.71
N LEU A 102 -1.75 -17.93 1.74
CA LEU A 102 -0.98 -17.40 0.62
C LEU A 102 0.14 -18.39 0.27
N GLY A 103 0.16 -18.82 -0.99
CA GLY A 103 0.97 -19.92 -1.49
C GLY A 103 0.62 -21.24 -0.79
N ASN A 104 1.31 -21.55 0.31
CA ASN A 104 1.07 -22.74 1.14
C ASN A 104 1.21 -22.41 2.64
N GLN A 105 1.06 -21.14 3.01
CA GLN A 105 1.18 -20.67 4.38
C GLN A 105 -0.14 -20.06 4.82
N THR A 106 -0.65 -20.48 5.96
CA THR A 106 -1.75 -19.81 6.65
C THR A 106 -1.19 -18.64 7.46
N LEU A 107 -1.49 -17.43 7.03
CA LEU A 107 -1.00 -16.20 7.64
C LEU A 107 -2.12 -15.52 8.42
N PRO A 108 -1.85 -14.96 9.61
CA PRO A 108 -2.79 -14.11 10.29
C PRO A 108 -2.95 -12.79 9.52
N VAL A 109 -4.19 -12.32 9.43
CA VAL A 109 -4.57 -11.13 8.68
C VAL A 109 -5.40 -10.17 9.53
N VAL A 110 -5.20 -8.88 9.33
CA VAL A 110 -6.02 -7.80 9.89
C VAL A 110 -6.53 -6.90 8.78
N VAL A 111 -7.84 -6.71 8.72
CA VAL A 111 -8.53 -5.74 7.86
C VAL A 111 -8.65 -4.45 8.63
N TYR A 112 -8.24 -3.34 8.03
CA TYR A 112 -8.19 -2.05 8.73
C TYR A 112 -8.83 -0.89 7.98
N GLU A 113 -9.08 -1.04 6.69
CA GLU A 113 -9.63 0.03 5.86
C GLU A 113 -10.75 -0.51 4.97
N ARG A 114 -11.75 0.35 4.71
CA ARG A 114 -12.88 0.05 3.83
C ARG A 114 -13.04 1.17 2.82
N GLN A 115 -12.83 0.84 1.56
CA GLN A 115 -12.90 1.78 0.45
C GLN A 115 -14.15 1.46 -0.38
N PRO A 116 -15.13 2.36 -0.49
CA PRO A 116 -16.10 2.29 -1.57
C PRO A 116 -15.37 2.28 -2.91
N PHE A 117 -15.86 1.59 -3.93
CA PHE A 117 -15.24 1.60 -5.26
C PHE A 117 -16.28 1.24 -6.32
N GLU A 118 -16.84 2.24 -7.00
CA GLU A 118 -18.02 2.04 -7.86
C GLU A 118 -19.14 1.26 -7.13
N ASP A 119 -19.54 0.11 -7.66
CA ASP A 119 -20.54 -0.79 -7.07
C ASP A 119 -19.95 -1.75 -6.02
N TYR A 120 -18.63 -1.77 -5.85
CA TYR A 120 -17.89 -2.64 -4.94
C TYR A 120 -17.55 -1.96 -3.61
N PHE A 121 -17.18 -2.79 -2.63
CA PHE A 121 -16.37 -2.37 -1.50
C PHE A 121 -15.07 -3.17 -1.49
N LEU A 122 -13.96 -2.46 -1.27
CA LEU A 122 -12.63 -3.01 -1.11
C LEU A 122 -12.29 -2.97 0.39
N TYR A 123 -11.91 -4.11 0.93
CA TYR A 123 -11.45 -4.21 2.30
C TYR A 123 -9.96 -4.47 2.29
N GLN A 124 -9.19 -3.47 2.69
CA GLN A 124 -7.74 -3.55 2.68
C GLN A 124 -7.23 -4.17 3.97
N ALA A 125 -6.23 -5.03 3.84
CA ALA A 125 -5.72 -5.84 4.92
C ALA A 125 -4.19 -6.00 4.87
N LEU A 126 -3.60 -6.28 6.03
CA LEU A 126 -2.22 -6.75 6.15
C LEU A 126 -2.21 -8.22 6.61
N ALA A 127 -1.53 -9.08 5.87
CA ALA A 127 -1.19 -10.43 6.32
C ALA A 127 0.31 -10.55 6.56
N LEU A 128 0.70 -11.15 7.68
CA LEU A 128 2.09 -11.19 8.12
C LEU A 128 2.66 -12.60 8.07
N ALA A 129 3.70 -12.78 7.26
CA ALA A 129 4.66 -13.85 7.41
C ALA A 129 5.82 -13.38 8.31
N GLY A 130 6.67 -14.31 8.75
CA GLY A 130 7.81 -13.97 9.62
C GLY A 130 8.88 -13.11 8.93
N ASP A 131 8.91 -13.10 7.61
CA ASP A 131 9.98 -12.52 6.79
C ASP A 131 9.49 -11.58 5.67
N ARG A 132 8.19 -11.28 5.61
CA ARG A 132 7.57 -10.38 4.63
C ARG A 132 6.17 -9.97 5.09
N LEU A 133 5.70 -8.86 4.54
CA LEU A 133 4.32 -8.39 4.68
C LEU A 133 3.60 -8.56 3.34
N TYR A 134 2.35 -9.00 3.39
CA TYR A 134 1.43 -8.97 2.26
C TYR A 134 0.34 -7.93 2.51
N VAL A 135 0.01 -7.18 1.47
CA VAL A 135 -1.14 -6.28 1.45
C VAL A 135 -2.20 -6.94 0.59
N LEU A 136 -3.44 -6.96 1.07
CA LEU A 136 -4.56 -7.58 0.36
C LEU A 136 -5.73 -6.63 0.24
N TRP A 137 -6.52 -6.81 -0.81
CA TRP A 137 -7.83 -6.17 -0.96
C TRP A 137 -8.88 -7.23 -1.28
N PHE A 138 -9.86 -7.37 -0.40
CA PHE A 138 -11.03 -8.24 -0.62
C PHE A 138 -12.10 -7.44 -1.38
N TYR A 139 -12.41 -7.84 -2.61
CA TYR A 139 -13.42 -7.18 -3.46
C TYR A 139 -14.78 -7.84 -3.22
N CYS A 140 -15.68 -7.07 -2.61
CA CYS A 140 -17.02 -7.52 -2.25
C CYS A 140 -18.09 -6.78 -3.05
N LEU A 141 -19.07 -7.51 -3.56
CA LEU A 141 -20.25 -6.96 -4.26
C LEU A 141 -21.51 -7.67 -3.77
N GLY A 142 -22.44 -6.94 -3.18
CA GLY A 142 -23.72 -7.50 -2.73
C GLY A 142 -23.59 -8.66 -1.73
N GLY A 143 -22.52 -8.67 -0.92
CA GLY A 143 -22.22 -9.75 0.02
C GLY A 143 -21.50 -10.96 -0.59
N GLU A 144 -21.12 -10.93 -1.87
CA GLU A 144 -20.29 -11.94 -2.50
C GLU A 144 -18.83 -11.50 -2.52
N LEU A 145 -17.91 -12.43 -2.23
CA LEU A 145 -16.48 -12.22 -2.42
C LEU A 145 -16.11 -12.64 -3.85
N LEU A 146 -15.69 -11.68 -4.67
CA LEU A 146 -15.45 -11.89 -6.10
C LEU A 146 -13.98 -12.02 -6.47
N GLY A 147 -13.11 -11.33 -5.73
CA GLY A 147 -11.68 -11.33 -5.99
C GLY A 147 -10.87 -10.95 -4.77
N ILE A 148 -9.61 -11.37 -4.77
CA ILE A 148 -8.61 -10.97 -3.77
C ILE A 148 -7.39 -10.47 -4.54
N TYR A 149 -7.10 -9.19 -4.39
CA TYR A 149 -5.84 -8.61 -4.86
C TYR A 149 -4.79 -8.80 -3.77
N TYR A 150 -3.55 -9.02 -4.16
CA TYR A 150 -2.44 -9.14 -3.24
C TYR A 150 -1.13 -8.66 -3.86
N GLU A 151 -0.26 -8.16 -3.00
CA GLU A 151 1.13 -7.79 -3.28
C GLU A 151 1.98 -8.07 -2.04
N GLY A 152 3.30 -8.10 -2.19
CA GLY A 152 4.20 -8.45 -1.11
C GLY A 152 5.52 -7.71 -1.13
N THR A 153 6.06 -7.47 0.06
CA THR A 153 7.37 -6.83 0.25
C THR A 153 8.55 -7.69 -0.23
N ASP A 154 8.29 -8.90 -0.69
CA ASP A 154 9.24 -9.87 -1.23
C ASP A 154 9.41 -9.79 -2.76
N GLY A 155 8.81 -8.77 -3.40
CA GLY A 155 8.79 -8.61 -4.86
C GLY A 155 7.61 -9.31 -5.54
N THR A 156 6.63 -9.80 -4.76
CA THR A 156 5.34 -10.21 -5.31
C THR A 156 4.61 -8.97 -5.81
N VAL A 157 4.61 -8.78 -7.13
CA VAL A 157 3.91 -7.69 -7.80
C VAL A 157 2.41 -7.79 -7.57
N LEU A 158 1.74 -6.65 -7.46
CA LEU A 158 0.30 -6.54 -7.36
C LEU A 158 -0.38 -7.38 -8.45
N THR A 159 -1.15 -8.35 -7.99
CA THR A 159 -1.91 -9.24 -8.85
C THR A 159 -3.25 -9.56 -8.21
N THR A 160 -4.10 -10.24 -8.96
CA THR A 160 -5.45 -10.57 -8.52
C THR A 160 -5.80 -12.01 -8.84
N GLU A 161 -6.58 -12.62 -7.96
CA GLU A 161 -7.20 -13.90 -8.20
C GLU A 161 -8.71 -13.79 -8.03
N ALA A 162 -9.44 -14.41 -8.97
CA ALA A 162 -10.85 -14.67 -8.77
C ALA A 162 -11.05 -15.45 -7.47
N ALA A 163 -12.07 -15.08 -6.72
CA ALA A 163 -12.41 -15.72 -5.47
C ALA A 163 -13.87 -16.19 -5.49
N THR A 164 -14.18 -17.13 -4.62
CA THR A 164 -15.55 -17.53 -4.34
C THR A 164 -15.77 -17.48 -2.83
N GLY A 165 -16.94 -17.02 -2.41
CA GLY A 165 -17.23 -16.88 -0.98
C GLY A 165 -18.29 -15.83 -0.70
N ALA A 166 -18.35 -15.43 0.56
CA ALA A 166 -19.26 -14.41 1.05
C ALA A 166 -18.50 -13.35 1.84
N CYS A 167 -18.96 -12.12 1.69
CA CYS A 167 -18.64 -11.00 2.56
C CYS A 167 -19.86 -10.66 3.43
N ALA A 168 -19.61 -10.26 4.66
CA ALA A 168 -20.61 -9.70 5.55
C ALA A 168 -20.06 -8.40 6.11
N GLU A 169 -20.61 -7.29 5.61
CA GLU A 169 -20.23 -5.95 6.03
C GLU A 169 -21.38 -5.15 6.66
N SER A 170 -21.02 -4.16 7.47
CA SER A 170 -21.94 -3.11 7.89
C SER A 170 -21.20 -1.83 8.26
N ASP A 171 -21.92 -0.70 8.26
CA ASP A 171 -21.44 0.59 8.79
C ASP A 171 -21.37 0.64 10.33
N SER A 172 -21.65 -0.47 11.02
CA SER A 172 -21.57 -0.51 12.48
C SER A 172 -20.11 -0.55 12.90
N PRO A 173 -19.64 0.35 13.77
CA PRO A 173 -18.29 0.28 14.31
C PRO A 173 -18.03 -1.07 14.99
N SER A 174 -16.82 -1.58 14.83
CA SER A 174 -16.39 -2.84 15.43
C SER A 174 -15.01 -2.71 16.08
N THR A 175 -14.53 -3.78 16.69
CA THR A 175 -13.20 -3.84 17.30
C THR A 175 -12.55 -5.16 16.94
N ALA A 176 -11.50 -5.09 16.12
CA ALA A 176 -10.69 -6.21 15.72
C ALA A 176 -9.74 -6.61 16.86
N ALA A 177 -9.72 -7.88 17.25
CA ALA A 177 -8.78 -8.41 18.23
C ALA A 177 -7.52 -8.91 17.50
N VAL A 178 -6.50 -8.07 17.42
CA VAL A 178 -5.35 -8.30 16.54
C VAL A 178 -4.26 -9.10 17.25
N GLN A 179 -3.82 -10.19 16.61
CA GLN A 179 -2.64 -10.97 16.99
C GLN A 179 -1.83 -11.29 15.73
N LEU A 180 -0.70 -10.62 15.57
CA LEU A 180 0.23 -10.85 14.46
C LEU A 180 1.60 -11.27 15.00
N PRO A 181 2.34 -12.15 14.30
CA PRO A 181 3.69 -12.51 14.69
C PRO A 181 4.63 -11.30 14.60
N GLY A 182 5.82 -11.44 15.18
CA GLY A 182 6.90 -10.49 14.89
C GLY A 182 7.37 -10.64 13.45
N LEU A 183 7.95 -9.59 12.90
CA LEU A 183 8.43 -9.50 11.53
C LEU A 183 9.93 -9.23 11.53
N THR A 184 10.69 -10.00 10.75
CA THR A 184 12.09 -9.75 10.45
C THR A 184 12.32 -9.96 8.97
N MET A 185 12.30 -8.88 8.21
CA MET A 185 12.34 -8.92 6.75
C MET A 185 13.54 -8.14 6.20
N PRO A 186 14.09 -8.53 5.03
CA PRO A 186 15.00 -7.64 4.31
C PRO A 186 14.27 -6.36 3.89
N PHE A 187 15.03 -5.33 3.53
CA PHE A 187 14.45 -4.22 2.78
C PHE A 187 13.92 -4.74 1.43
N PRO A 188 12.69 -4.36 1.04
CA PRO A 188 12.19 -4.57 -0.31
C PRO A 188 13.18 -4.11 -1.38
N GLN A 189 13.11 -4.70 -2.56
CA GLN A 189 13.84 -4.15 -3.71
C GLN A 189 13.30 -2.74 -4.00
N PRO A 190 14.18 -1.76 -4.28
CA PRO A 190 13.74 -0.44 -4.70
C PRO A 190 12.84 -0.54 -5.93
N LEU A 191 11.81 0.29 -5.99
CA LEU A 191 10.93 0.48 -7.13
C LEU A 191 11.53 1.48 -8.14
N PRO A 192 12.22 1.02 -9.20
CA PRO A 192 12.77 1.94 -10.19
C PRO A 192 11.66 2.60 -11.00
N GLY A 193 11.99 3.74 -11.62
CA GLY A 193 11.04 4.45 -12.47
C GLY A 193 10.08 5.35 -11.72
N TYR A 194 10.23 5.55 -10.41
CA TYR A 194 9.58 6.64 -9.69
C TYR A 194 10.61 7.48 -8.96
N THR A 195 10.45 8.80 -8.96
CA THR A 195 11.21 9.70 -8.10
C THR A 195 10.29 10.68 -7.39
N PHE A 196 10.65 11.05 -6.16
CA PHE A 196 9.99 12.11 -5.38
C PHE A 196 11.01 13.16 -4.98
N SER A 197 10.64 14.42 -5.10
CA SER A 197 11.50 15.54 -4.71
C SER A 197 10.66 16.65 -4.08
N GLY A 198 10.87 16.87 -2.78
CA GLY A 198 10.24 17.91 -1.99
C GLY A 198 11.07 18.23 -0.73
N PRO A 199 10.71 19.28 0.03
CA PRO A 199 11.37 19.61 1.29
C PRO A 199 11.27 18.51 2.34
N ASP A 200 10.15 17.79 2.36
CA ASP A 200 9.82 16.79 3.38
C ASP A 200 9.85 15.36 2.83
N ILE A 201 10.12 15.16 1.54
CA ILE A 201 10.16 13.82 0.94
C ILE A 201 11.17 13.76 -0.19
N TRP A 202 11.91 12.67 -0.26
CA TRP A 202 12.85 12.40 -1.33
C TRP A 202 12.94 10.89 -1.61
N TYR A 203 12.97 10.53 -2.89
CA TYR A 203 13.20 9.17 -3.37
C TYR A 203 13.78 9.24 -4.80
N ASP A 204 14.84 8.47 -5.09
CA ASP A 204 15.52 8.50 -6.39
C ASP A 204 15.30 7.26 -7.27
N GLY A 205 14.48 6.31 -6.82
CA GLY A 205 14.22 5.06 -7.54
C GLY A 205 15.33 4.01 -7.42
N LEU A 206 16.43 4.29 -6.71
CA LEU A 206 17.59 3.40 -6.63
C LEU A 206 17.84 2.83 -5.24
N SER A 207 17.35 3.50 -4.20
CA SER A 207 17.49 3.09 -2.81
C SER A 207 16.35 3.64 -1.96
N SER A 208 16.22 3.19 -0.71
CA SER A 208 15.22 3.78 0.19
C SER A 208 15.40 5.29 0.30
N GLY A 209 14.27 6.00 0.22
CA GLY A 209 14.18 7.44 0.37
C GLY A 209 14.01 7.87 1.82
N SER A 210 13.59 9.12 2.00
CA SER A 210 13.26 9.70 3.29
C SER A 210 11.95 10.48 3.18
N ALA A 211 11.09 10.37 4.19
CA ALA A 211 9.87 11.18 4.30
C ALA A 211 9.71 11.70 5.73
N THR A 212 9.54 13.01 5.91
CA THR A 212 9.22 13.65 7.19
C THR A 212 7.74 14.01 7.21
N ILE A 213 6.96 13.26 7.97
CA ILE A 213 5.50 13.37 8.01
C ILE A 213 5.08 13.61 9.46
N GLN A 214 4.31 14.67 9.70
CA GLN A 214 3.89 15.09 11.05
C GLN A 214 5.07 15.22 12.04
N GLY A 215 6.24 15.65 11.54
CA GLY A 215 7.46 15.82 12.34
C GLY A 215 8.25 14.54 12.65
N THR A 216 7.80 13.38 12.17
CA THR A 216 8.55 12.10 12.25
C THR A 216 9.22 11.83 10.92
N THR A 217 10.53 11.53 10.94
CA THR A 217 11.26 11.12 9.74
C THR A 217 11.27 9.60 9.63
N TYR A 218 10.80 9.11 8.49
CA TYR A 218 10.75 7.71 8.12
C TYR A 218 11.75 7.44 6.99
N ALA A 219 12.37 6.27 7.00
CA ALA A 219 12.86 5.66 5.77
C ALA A 219 11.65 5.36 4.87
N LEU A 220 11.64 5.89 3.67
CA LEU A 220 10.61 5.66 2.66
C LEU A 220 11.04 4.52 1.75
N ILE A 221 10.27 3.44 1.70
CA ILE A 221 10.66 2.22 1.00
C ILE A 221 9.55 1.80 0.04
N PRO A 222 9.47 2.42 -1.15
CA PRO A 222 8.57 2.00 -2.21
C PRO A 222 8.91 0.58 -2.68
N PHE A 223 7.89 -0.24 -2.89
CA PHE A 223 8.08 -1.64 -3.31
C PHE A 223 7.13 -2.12 -4.41
N ASP A 224 6.02 -1.40 -4.65
CA ASP A 224 5.08 -1.72 -5.74
C ASP A 224 4.37 -0.45 -6.23
N ASP A 225 3.69 -0.53 -7.37
CA ASP A 225 2.91 0.55 -7.94
C ASP A 225 1.63 0.10 -8.65
N VAL A 226 0.69 1.05 -8.77
CA VAL A 226 -0.49 0.93 -9.62
C VAL A 226 -0.43 1.98 -10.71
N ASP A 227 -0.41 1.53 -11.96
CA ASP A 227 -0.55 2.39 -13.13
C ASP A 227 -2.01 2.61 -13.47
N CYS A 228 -2.55 3.73 -12.99
CA CYS A 228 -3.91 4.16 -13.29
C CYS A 228 -3.97 5.29 -14.33
N SER A 229 -3.07 5.26 -15.32
CA SER A 229 -3.11 6.16 -16.48
C SER A 229 -4.39 6.07 -17.32
N LEU A 230 -5.15 4.97 -17.19
CA LEU A 230 -6.41 4.74 -17.89
C LEU A 230 -7.61 4.58 -16.93
N CYS A 231 -7.40 4.72 -15.61
CA CYS A 231 -8.46 4.54 -14.62
C CYS A 231 -9.32 5.80 -14.44
N GLY A 232 -9.01 6.95 -15.03
CA GLY A 232 -9.90 8.11 -14.94
C GLY A 232 -9.30 9.41 -15.46
N GLU A 233 -10.02 10.51 -15.26
CA GLU A 233 -9.62 11.85 -15.70
C GLU A 233 -9.64 12.83 -14.51
N PRO A 234 -8.48 13.33 -14.04
CA PRO A 234 -7.13 13.06 -14.57
C PRO A 234 -6.65 11.64 -14.22
N PRO A 235 -5.67 11.10 -14.97
CA PRO A 235 -4.99 9.87 -14.60
C PRO A 235 -4.28 10.02 -13.26
N TRP A 236 -4.08 8.90 -12.57
CA TRP A 236 -3.27 8.85 -11.35
C TRP A 236 -2.36 7.64 -11.34
N PHE A 237 -1.39 7.67 -10.44
CA PHE A 237 -0.54 6.53 -10.10
C PHE A 237 -0.56 6.34 -8.60
N GLU A 238 -0.31 5.11 -8.16
CA GLU A 238 -0.17 4.79 -6.74
C GLU A 238 1.21 4.19 -6.54
N VAL A 239 1.92 4.65 -5.50
CA VAL A 239 3.14 4.00 -5.05
C VAL A 239 2.89 3.44 -3.67
N HIS A 240 3.05 2.12 -3.54
CA HIS A 240 2.90 1.38 -2.31
C HIS A 240 4.25 1.30 -1.62
N ALA A 241 4.28 1.72 -0.36
CA ALA A 241 5.53 1.88 0.36
C ALA A 241 5.43 1.48 1.82
N LEU A 242 6.59 1.11 2.37
CA LEU A 242 6.79 1.05 3.81
C LEU A 242 7.39 2.36 4.30
N LEU A 243 6.90 2.84 5.45
CA LEU A 243 7.48 3.92 6.23
C LEU A 243 8.06 3.33 7.51
N TRP A 244 9.38 3.43 7.68
CA TRP A 244 10.07 2.84 8.83
C TRP A 244 10.85 3.87 9.63
N ASP A 245 10.56 4.01 10.92
CA ASP A 245 11.25 4.96 11.83
C ASP A 245 12.28 4.29 12.76
N GLY A 246 12.56 3.00 12.55
CA GLY A 246 13.43 2.19 13.41
C GLY A 246 12.68 1.41 14.50
N GLU A 247 11.47 1.83 14.85
CA GLU A 247 10.63 1.18 15.88
C GLU A 247 9.34 0.61 15.30
N ARG A 248 8.76 1.31 14.31
CA ARG A 248 7.49 1.00 13.66
C ARG A 248 7.67 0.89 12.17
N VAL A 249 6.93 -0.01 11.55
CA VAL A 249 6.76 -0.07 10.09
C VAL A 249 5.31 0.22 9.77
N CYS A 250 5.06 1.13 8.83
CA CYS A 250 3.73 1.45 8.36
C CYS A 250 3.62 1.15 6.87
N PHE A 251 2.56 0.47 6.46
CA PHE A 251 2.17 0.48 5.06
C PHE A 251 1.52 1.82 4.73
N ALA A 252 1.77 2.38 3.54
CA ALA A 252 1.16 3.61 3.06
C ALA A 252 1.00 3.58 1.53
N ILE A 253 -0.07 4.24 1.04
CA ILE A 253 -0.27 4.50 -0.39
C ILE A 253 0.02 5.98 -0.68
N PHE A 254 0.87 6.22 -1.66
CA PHE A 254 1.17 7.54 -2.20
C PHE A 254 0.45 7.72 -3.54
N TYR A 255 -0.59 8.54 -3.56
CA TYR A 255 -1.28 8.93 -4.79
C TYR A 255 -0.50 10.04 -5.50
N LEU A 256 -0.20 9.82 -6.77
CA LEU A 256 0.53 10.72 -7.65
C LEU A 256 -0.43 11.22 -8.75
N ILE A 257 -0.80 12.50 -8.68
CA ILE A 257 -1.63 13.16 -9.70
C ILE A 257 -0.84 14.35 -10.24
N GLU A 258 -0.70 14.45 -11.56
CA GLU A 258 0.14 15.48 -12.18
C GLU A 258 -0.34 16.90 -11.80
N GLY A 259 0.57 17.70 -11.27
CA GLY A 259 0.31 19.08 -10.85
C GLY A 259 -0.28 19.22 -9.44
N GLU A 260 -0.59 18.12 -8.75
CA GLU A 260 -1.09 18.12 -7.37
C GLU A 260 -0.01 17.67 -6.37
N PRO A 261 -0.11 18.06 -5.09
CA PRO A 261 0.71 17.49 -4.02
C PRO A 261 0.50 15.97 -3.90
N LEU A 262 1.52 15.26 -3.41
CA LEU A 262 1.41 13.83 -3.11
C LEU A 262 0.39 13.63 -1.99
N LEU A 263 -0.58 12.74 -2.18
CA LEU A 263 -1.50 12.34 -1.12
C LEU A 263 -1.03 11.02 -0.51
N VAL A 264 -0.69 11.04 0.79
CA VAL A 264 -0.40 9.85 1.59
C VAL A 264 -1.65 9.45 2.34
N THR A 265 -2.08 8.20 2.24
CA THR A 265 -3.29 7.70 2.91
C THR A 265 -3.25 6.18 3.12
N TYR A 266 -4.31 5.65 3.75
CA TYR A 266 -4.52 4.22 4.03
C TYR A 266 -3.40 3.59 4.85
N VAL A 267 -2.93 4.36 5.84
CA VAL A 267 -1.76 4.00 6.64
C VAL A 267 -2.16 3.13 7.82
N LEU A 268 -1.40 2.05 8.04
CA LEU A 268 -1.45 1.29 9.29
C LEU A 268 -0.03 0.94 9.73
N CYS A 269 0.30 1.30 10.97
CA CYS A 269 1.58 1.04 11.59
C CYS A 269 1.55 -0.21 12.49
N LEU A 270 2.64 -0.96 12.48
CA LEU A 270 2.93 -2.06 13.39
C LEU A 270 4.13 -1.68 14.27
N PRO A 271 4.16 -2.11 15.55
CA PRO A 271 3.19 -3.02 16.19
C PRO A 271 2.04 -2.31 16.92
N ASP A 272 1.92 -0.99 16.82
CA ASP A 272 1.01 -0.20 17.65
C ASP A 272 -0.43 -0.11 17.13
N LEU A 273 -0.69 -0.56 15.89
CA LEU A 273 -2.00 -0.54 15.22
C LEU A 273 -2.58 0.87 15.13
N THR A 274 -1.72 1.84 14.87
CA THR A 274 -2.11 3.25 14.71
C THR A 274 -2.01 3.71 13.26
N ASP A 275 -2.81 4.72 12.95
CA ASP A 275 -2.61 5.58 11.79
C ASP A 275 -2.18 6.96 12.29
N PRO A 276 -0.87 7.19 12.53
CA PRO A 276 -0.38 8.47 13.02
C PRO A 276 -0.33 9.55 11.93
N ILE A 277 -0.50 9.17 10.66
CA ILE A 277 -0.36 10.06 9.50
C ILE A 277 -1.73 10.56 9.04
N GLY A 278 -2.75 9.72 9.09
CA GLY A 278 -4.04 9.96 8.46
C GLY A 278 -3.90 10.10 6.95
N SER A 279 -4.84 10.83 6.35
CA SER A 279 -4.68 11.35 4.99
C SER A 279 -3.95 12.69 5.04
N THR A 280 -2.76 12.77 4.46
CA THR A 280 -1.90 13.97 4.48
C THR A 280 -1.40 14.31 3.08
N LEU A 281 -1.42 15.59 2.72
CA LEU A 281 -0.79 16.11 1.50
C LEU A 281 0.66 16.49 1.79
N ILE A 282 1.57 16.10 0.90
CA ILE A 282 3.00 16.42 0.95
C ILE A 282 3.37 17.21 -0.31
N GLU A 283 3.92 18.41 -0.10
CA GLU A 283 4.43 19.24 -1.19
C GLU A 283 5.67 18.61 -1.81
N ALA A 284 5.54 18.03 -3.01
CA ALA A 284 6.63 17.44 -3.75
C ALA A 284 6.28 17.34 -5.24
N THR A 285 7.32 17.29 -6.08
CA THR A 285 7.20 16.87 -7.47
C THR A 285 7.53 15.38 -7.58
N PHE A 286 6.88 14.68 -8.51
CA PHE A 286 7.25 13.31 -8.87
C PHE A 286 7.61 13.19 -10.36
N SER A 287 8.34 12.15 -10.71
CA SER A 287 8.53 11.73 -12.11
C SER A 287 8.35 10.22 -12.23
N ARG A 288 7.95 9.77 -13.42
CA ARG A 288 7.91 8.37 -13.82
C ARG A 288 8.71 8.13 -15.11
#